data_AF-A0A954ZUQ2-F1
#
_entry.id   AF-A0A954ZUQ2-F1
#
_cell.length_a   1.000
_cell.length_b   1.000
_cell.length_c   1.000
_cell.angle_alpha   90.00
_cell.angle_beta   90.00
_cell.angle_gamma   90.00
#
_symmetry.space_group_name_H-M   'P 1'
#
loop_
_entity.id
_entity.type
_entity.pdbx_description
1 polymer ?
#
loop_
_entity_poly.entity_id
_entity_poly.type
_entity_poly.pdbx_seq_one_letter_code
_entity_poly.pdbx_strand_id
1 'polypeptide(L)'
;MAAEPYKFTLTKEGDFDGQTPMPYGRSEFQVEGQRLYSIDIEGPAGVIDADFFGVFSNLTPKIVGISGGTWNPYSVARVITTASPEPFRQEVQLT
;
A
#
# COMPACT_ATOMS: atom_id res chain seq x y z
N MET A 1 -3.72 -7.80 -25.28
CA MET A 1 -3.50 -6.41 -24.82
C MET A 1 -3.35 -6.46 -23.31
N ALA A 2 -2.29 -5.89 -22.74
CA ALA A 2 -2.14 -5.83 -21.29
C ALA A 2 -3.17 -4.84 -20.73
N ALA A 3 -3.93 -5.25 -19.72
CA ALA A 3 -4.84 -4.35 -19.04
C ALA A 3 -4.04 -3.36 -18.20
N GLU A 4 -4.49 -2.11 -18.10
CA GLU A 4 -3.85 -1.06 -17.29
C GLU A 4 -3.64 -1.53 -15.84
N PRO A 5 -2.50 -1.27 -15.19
CA PRO A 5 -2.31 -1.65 -13.79
C PRO A 5 -3.28 -0.87 -12.88
N TYR A 6 -3.58 -1.41 -11.70
CA TYR A 6 -4.23 -0.64 -10.66
C TYR A 6 -3.23 0.33 -10.03
N LYS A 7 -3.63 1.59 -9.87
CA LYS A 7 -2.83 2.62 -9.19
C LYS A 7 -3.61 3.14 -7.99
N PHE A 8 -2.93 3.16 -6.85
CA PHE A 8 -3.40 3.79 -5.62
C PHE A 8 -2.44 4.93 -5.28
N THR A 9 -2.97 6.15 -5.22
CA THR A 9 -2.25 7.33 -4.74
C THR A 9 -2.69 7.58 -3.30
N LEU A 10 -1.77 7.36 -2.36
CA LEU A 10 -2.01 7.57 -0.93
C LEU A 10 -1.30 8.85 -0.51
N THR A 11 -2.06 9.87 -0.13
CA THR A 11 -1.51 11.11 0.39
C THR A 11 -1.72 11.15 1.89
N LYS A 12 -0.70 11.53 2.65
CA LYS A 12 -0.79 11.61 4.10
C LYS A 12 -0.05 12.83 4.60
N GLU A 13 -0.64 13.53 5.58
CA GLU A 13 0.10 14.49 6.39
C GLU A 13 0.95 13.73 7.41
N GLY A 14 2.27 13.92 7.33
CA GLY A 14 3.26 13.18 8.13
C GLY A 14 3.67 11.84 7.53
N ASP A 15 4.43 11.06 8.31
CA ASP A 15 5.03 9.80 7.87
C ASP A 15 4.07 8.61 7.98
N PHE A 16 4.23 7.65 7.07
CA PHE A 16 3.68 6.31 7.24
C PHE A 16 4.46 5.57 8.33
N ASP A 17 3.78 4.99 9.31
CA ASP A 17 4.41 4.42 10.51
C ASP A 17 4.88 2.96 10.33
N GLY A 18 4.45 2.29 9.25
CA GLY A 18 4.74 0.89 8.97
C GLY A 18 4.15 -0.10 9.99
N GLN A 19 3.20 0.32 10.82
CA GLN A 19 2.64 -0.47 11.93
C GLN A 19 1.11 -0.46 11.94
N THR A 20 0.49 0.67 11.64
CA THR A 20 -0.95 0.84 11.77
C THR A 20 -1.67 0.33 10.52
N PRO A 21 -2.62 -0.62 10.64
CA PRO A 21 -3.47 -1.04 9.53
C PRO A 21 -4.25 0.13 8.95
N MET A 22 -4.35 0.19 7.63
CA MET A 22 -5.20 1.14 6.92
C MET A 22 -6.59 0.52 6.67
N PRO A 23 -7.64 0.90 7.41
CA PRO A 23 -8.94 0.23 7.35
C PRO A 23 -9.82 0.75 6.19
N TYR A 24 -9.20 1.12 5.06
CA TYR A 24 -9.91 1.66 3.91
C TYR A 24 -10.32 0.54 2.95
N GLY A 25 -11.56 0.58 2.49
CA GLY A 25 -12.04 -0.15 1.33
C GLY A 25 -11.98 0.69 0.05
N ARG A 26 -12.16 0.02 -1.09
CA ARG A 26 -12.24 0.67 -2.42
C ARG A 26 -13.27 1.79 -2.48
N SER A 27 -14.38 1.69 -1.75
CA SER A 27 -15.46 2.68 -1.74
C SER A 27 -15.06 4.03 -1.18
N GLU A 28 -14.02 4.08 -0.36
CA GLU A 28 -13.52 5.29 0.29
C GLU A 28 -12.55 6.08 -0.60
N PHE A 29 -12.12 5.51 -1.72
CA PHE A 29 -11.24 6.17 -2.66
C PHE A 29 -12.01 7.03 -3.66
N GLN A 30 -11.44 8.18 -3.99
CA GLN A 30 -11.81 8.91 -5.18
C GLN A 30 -11.37 8.13 -6.43
N VAL A 31 -12.30 7.96 -7.37
CA VAL A 31 -12.05 7.25 -8.63
C VAL A 31 -11.70 8.28 -9.71
N GLU A 32 -10.43 8.32 -10.12
CA GLU A 32 -9.91 9.24 -11.15
C GLU A 32 -9.98 8.65 -12.57
N GLY A 33 -10.22 7.34 -12.66
CA GLY A 33 -10.31 6.57 -13.89
C GLY A 33 -10.69 5.13 -13.58
N GLN A 34 -10.71 4.24 -14.57
CA GLN A 34 -11.22 2.88 -14.36
C GLN A 34 -10.43 2.09 -13.31
N ARG A 35 -9.12 2.35 -13.18
CA ARG A 35 -8.21 1.65 -12.26
C ARG A 35 -7.30 2.59 -11.47
N LEU A 36 -7.68 3.87 -11.38
CA LEU A 36 -6.93 4.92 -10.71
C LEU A 36 -7.73 5.38 -9.49
N TYR A 37 -7.12 5.23 -8.31
CA TYR A 37 -7.74 5.50 -7.03
C TYR A 37 -6.84 6.45 -6.22
N SER A 38 -7.43 7.46 -5.58
CA SER A 38 -6.73 8.37 -4.68
C SER A 38 -7.48 8.55 -3.37
N ILE A 39 -6.73 8.77 -2.28
CA ILE A 39 -7.29 9.07 -0.96
C ILE A 39 -6.30 9.91 -0.15
N ASP A 40 -6.85 10.84 0.63
CA ASP A 40 -6.11 11.54 1.69
C ASP A 40 -6.31 10.78 3.02
N ILE A 41 -5.21 10.43 3.67
CA ILE A 41 -5.18 9.60 4.88
C ILE A 41 -4.98 10.49 6.10
N GLU A 42 -5.96 10.42 7.01
CA GLU A 42 -5.91 11.08 8.31
C GLU A 42 -5.50 10.08 9.41
N GLY A 43 -4.72 10.55 10.39
CA GLY A 43 -4.30 9.72 11.53
C GLY A 43 -3.20 8.68 11.21
N PRO A 44 -2.87 7.78 12.16
CA PRO A 44 -1.82 6.77 11.99
C PRO A 44 -2.12 5.76 10.88
N ALA A 45 -1.12 5.39 10.10
CA ALA A 45 -1.28 4.54 8.91
C ALA A 45 0.08 4.01 8.44
N GLY A 46 0.14 2.75 8.00
CA GLY A 46 1.40 2.16 7.52
C GLY A 46 1.33 0.74 6.96
N VAL A 47 0.21 0.04 7.09
CA VAL A 47 0.07 -1.35 6.64
C VAL A 47 -1.15 -1.50 5.71
N ILE A 48 -0.91 -2.11 4.55
CA ILE A 48 -1.94 -2.43 3.55
C ILE A 48 -2.11 -3.95 3.51
N ASP A 49 -3.34 -4.42 3.65
CA ASP A 49 -3.65 -5.85 3.59
C ASP A 49 -3.47 -6.43 2.18
N ALA A 50 -3.30 -7.76 2.12
CA ALA A 50 -3.00 -8.49 0.89
C ALA A 50 -4.12 -8.42 -0.17
N ASP A 51 -5.32 -7.95 0.17
CA ASP A 51 -6.41 -7.71 -0.78
C ASP A 51 -6.36 -6.31 -1.42
N PHE A 52 -5.47 -5.43 -0.95
CA PHE A 52 -5.31 -4.01 -1.34
C PHE A 52 -6.66 -3.31 -1.46
N PHE A 53 -7.19 -2.91 -0.31
CA PHE A 53 -8.45 -2.15 -0.20
C PHE A 53 -9.64 -2.93 -0.80
N GLY A 54 -9.59 -4.27 -0.75
CA GLY A 54 -10.61 -5.17 -1.29
C GLY A 54 -10.66 -5.26 -2.83
N VAL A 55 -9.64 -4.79 -3.55
CA VAL A 55 -9.61 -4.80 -5.03
C VAL A 55 -9.15 -6.15 -5.59
N PHE A 56 -8.26 -6.85 -4.88
CA PHE A 56 -7.77 -8.15 -5.30
C PHE A 56 -8.19 -9.26 -4.33
N SER A 57 -8.15 -10.50 -4.80
CA SER A 57 -8.15 -11.65 -3.89
C SER A 57 -6.87 -11.65 -3.04
N ASN A 58 -7.00 -11.87 -1.74
CA ASN A 58 -5.87 -12.00 -0.81
C ASN A 58 -4.93 -13.17 -1.12
N LEU A 59 -5.39 -14.19 -1.87
CA LEU A 59 -4.61 -15.39 -2.18
C LEU A 59 -3.86 -15.31 -3.52
N THR A 60 -4.11 -14.29 -4.35
CA THR A 60 -3.49 -14.21 -5.68
C THR A 60 -2.15 -13.50 -5.62
N PRO A 61 -1.12 -14.02 -6.31
CA PRO A 61 0.17 -13.35 -6.40
C PRO A 61 0.03 -11.99 -7.07
N LYS A 62 0.80 -11.01 -6.60
CA LYS A 62 0.78 -9.62 -7.10
C LYS A 62 2.18 -9.14 -7.41
N ILE A 63 2.30 -8.37 -8.47
CA ILE A 63 3.49 -7.58 -8.76
C ILE A 63 3.18 -6.17 -8.27
N VAL A 64 3.97 -5.70 -7.29
CA VAL A 64 3.77 -4.41 -6.63
C VAL A 64 4.94 -3.50 -6.99
N GLY A 65 4.63 -2.34 -7.56
CA GLY A 65 5.58 -1.23 -7.72
C GLY A 65 5.27 -0.15 -6.70
N ILE A 66 6.31 0.40 -6.07
CA ILE A 66 6.19 1.46 -5.07
C ILE A 66 7.01 2.64 -5.56
N SER A 67 6.43 3.83 -5.50
CA SER A 67 7.08 5.09 -5.86
C SER A 67 6.65 6.17 -4.87
N GLY A 68 7.61 6.99 -4.43
CA GLY A 68 7.36 8.14 -3.57
C GLY A 68 7.81 9.44 -4.24
N GLY A 69 7.13 10.55 -3.90
CA GLY A 69 7.49 11.89 -4.39
C GLY A 69 8.56 12.59 -3.54
N THR A 70 8.85 12.07 -2.35
CA THR A 70 9.80 12.64 -1.39
C THR A 70 10.74 11.55 -0.87
N TRP A 71 11.98 11.95 -0.59
CA TRP A 71 12.97 11.08 0.04
C TRP A 71 12.70 11.00 1.54
N ASN A 72 12.49 9.80 2.07
CA ASN A 72 12.50 9.55 3.51
C ASN A 72 13.75 8.70 3.82
N PRO A 73 14.61 9.09 4.78
CA PRO A 73 15.80 8.32 5.14
C PRO A 73 15.51 6.89 5.63
N TYR A 74 14.26 6.61 6.02
CA TYR A 74 13.75 5.28 6.37
C TYR A 74 12.80 4.72 5.31
N SER A 75 12.85 5.21 4.06
CA SER A 75 12.03 4.77 2.91
C SER A 75 12.18 3.29 2.63
N VAL A 76 11.49 2.46 3.41
CA VAL A 76 11.46 1.01 3.28
C VAL A 76 10.05 0.52 3.06
N ALA A 77 9.90 -0.52 2.24
CA ALA A 77 8.70 -1.32 2.17
C ALA A 77 8.98 -2.72 2.70
N ARG A 78 8.04 -3.28 3.46
CA ARG A 78 8.16 -4.63 4.02
C ARG A 78 7.03 -5.53 3.57
N VAL A 79 7.35 -6.78 3.23
CA VAL A 79 6.37 -7.84 3.04
C VAL A 79 6.16 -8.53 4.38
N ILE A 80 5.06 -8.23 5.05
CA ILE A 80 4.73 -8.75 6.39
C ILE A 80 4.12 -10.15 6.26
N THR A 81 4.48 -11.04 7.18
CA THR A 81 3.87 -12.38 7.27
C THR A 81 3.08 -12.51 8.56
N THR A 82 1.91 -13.12 8.51
CA THR A 82 1.06 -13.33 9.69
C THR A 82 1.47 -14.53 10.56
N ALA A 83 2.46 -15.33 10.12
CA ALA A 83 2.72 -16.68 10.65
C ALA A 83 4.12 -16.91 11.26
N SER A 84 4.97 -15.87 11.41
CA SER A 84 6.38 -16.04 11.83
C SER A 84 6.71 -15.17 13.06
N PRO A 85 7.66 -15.61 13.93
CA PRO A 85 8.24 -14.74 14.97
C PRO A 85 9.02 -13.56 14.38
N GLU A 86 9.42 -13.64 13.11
CA GLU A 86 9.98 -12.51 12.36
C GLU A 86 8.84 -11.68 11.73
N PRO A 87 8.79 -10.35 11.98
CA PRO A 87 7.65 -9.54 11.58
C PRO A 87 7.54 -9.31 10.06
N PHE A 88 8.54 -9.69 9.25
CA PHE A 88 8.49 -9.54 7.80
C PHE A 88 9.38 -10.55 7.05
N ARG A 89 8.94 -10.96 5.85
CA ARG A 89 9.63 -11.86 4.92
C ARG A 89 10.70 -11.16 4.09
N GLN A 90 10.48 -9.90 3.75
CA GLN A 90 11.36 -9.13 2.87
C GLN A 90 11.26 -7.65 3.21
N GLU A 91 12.38 -6.95 3.17
CA GLU A 91 12.47 -5.50 3.22
C GLU A 91 13.09 -5.00 1.91
N VAL A 92 12.54 -3.93 1.37
CA VAL A 92 12.99 -3.27 0.14
C VAL A 92 13.29 -1.82 0.46
N GLN A 93 14.52 -1.39 0.21
CA GLN A 93 14.90 0.02 0.25
C GLN A 93 14.33 0.71 -0.98
N LEU A 94 13.61 1.82 -0.80
CA LEU A 94 12.97 2.58 -1.87
C LEU A 94 13.83 3.78 -2.34
N THR A 95 15.12 3.77 -1.96
CA THR A 95 16.14 4.80 -2.25
C THR A 95 17.08 4.35 -3.35
#